data_AF-A0AA39JC77-F1
#
_entry.id   AF-A0AA39JC77-F1
#
_cell.length_a   1.000
_cell.length_b   1.000
_cell.length_c   1.000
_cell.angle_alpha   90.00
_cell.angle_beta   90.00
_cell.angle_gamma   90.00
#
_symmetry.space_group_name_H-M   'P 1'
#
loop_
_entity.id
_entity.type
_entity.pdbx_description
1 polymer ?
#
loop_
_entity_poly.entity_id
_entity_poly.type
_entity_poly.pdbx_seq_one_letter_code
_entity_poly.pdbx_strand_id
1 'polypeptide(L)'
;MSLPPPLELQMYLHRAFVNILDNADPKLIYAQYGTHLVSNLIIGGCAAFTCLCQVFMDSLSASEQLKYQDSINSFQESSTYRVLTGGGNSKYGNQNFLNNIDAWTDSVKDCPA
;
A
#
# COMPACT_ATOMS: atom_id res chain seq x y z
N MET A 1 -20.85 -14.67 16.90
CA MET A 1 -20.43 -15.99 16.37
C MET A 1 -19.89 -15.74 14.97
N SER A 2 -18.62 -16.08 14.70
CA SER A 2 -18.04 -15.99 13.37
C SER A 2 -18.38 -17.28 12.61
N LEU A 3 -18.86 -17.17 11.38
CA LEU A 3 -19.08 -18.32 10.52
C LEU A 3 -17.73 -19.00 10.22
N PRO A 4 -17.67 -20.34 10.16
CA PRO A 4 -16.46 -21.03 9.76
C PRO A 4 -16.09 -20.64 8.32
N PRO A 5 -14.80 -20.57 7.98
CA PRO A 5 -14.37 -20.29 6.61
C PRO A 5 -14.93 -21.36 5.65
N PRO A 6 -15.18 -21.00 4.37
CA PRO A 6 -15.64 -21.94 3.35
C PRO A 6 -14.83 -23.24 3.34
N LEU A 7 -15.50 -24.39 3.14
CA LEU A 7 -14.91 -25.73 3.22
C LEU A 7 -13.69 -25.89 2.30
N GLU A 8 -13.73 -25.24 1.13
CA GLU A 8 -12.66 -25.21 0.14
C GLU A 8 -11.37 -24.59 0.69
N LEU A 9 -11.47 -23.56 1.53
CA LEU A 9 -10.32 -22.90 2.16
C LEU A 9 -9.77 -23.70 3.35
N GLN A 10 -10.63 -24.44 4.05
CA GLN A 10 -10.22 -25.23 5.23
C GLN A 10 -9.14 -26.26 4.90
N MET A 11 -9.17 -26.85 3.70
CA MET A 11 -8.17 -27.84 3.25
C MET A 11 -6.78 -27.23 2.98
N TYR A 12 -6.70 -25.93 2.72
CA TYR A 12 -5.46 -25.22 2.45
C TYR A 12 -4.93 -24.45 3.67
N LEU A 13 -5.65 -24.48 4.79
CA LEU A 13 -5.17 -23.87 6.02
C LEU A 13 -3.93 -24.59 6.53
N HIS A 14 -2.93 -23.80 6.92
CA HIS A 14 -1.73 -24.34 7.53
C HIS A 14 -2.10 -25.11 8.81
N ARG A 15 -1.58 -26.33 9.00
CA ARG A 15 -1.95 -27.19 10.14
C ARG A 15 -1.82 -26.50 11.51
N ALA A 16 -0.78 -25.68 11.67
CA ALA A 16 -0.60 -24.91 12.90
C ALA A 16 -1.75 -23.92 13.17
N PHE A 17 -2.34 -23.33 12.12
CA PHE A 17 -3.46 -22.41 12.24
C PHE A 17 -4.76 -23.14 12.59
N VAL A 18 -5.00 -24.32 12.01
CA VAL A 18 -6.17 -25.17 12.34
C VAL A 18 -6.15 -25.55 13.83
N ASN A 19 -4.99 -26.01 14.34
CA ASN A 19 -4.86 -26.36 15.75
C ASN A 19 -5.14 -25.18 16.69
N ILE A 20 -4.81 -23.95 16.26
CA ILE A 20 -5.06 -22.74 17.05
C ILE A 20 -6.52 -22.31 16.97
N LEU A 21 -7.18 -22.44 15.82
CA LEU A 21 -8.61 -22.17 15.67
C LEU A 21 -9.46 -23.02 16.61
N ASP A 22 -9.10 -24.30 16.79
CA ASP A 22 -9.89 -25.23 17.60
C ASP A 22 -9.63 -25.08 19.11
N ASN A 23 -8.46 -24.55 19.52
CA ASN A 23 -7.98 -24.66 20.91
C ASN A 23 -7.61 -23.34 21.59
N ALA A 24 -7.48 -22.22 20.87
CA ALA A 24 -7.00 -20.96 21.44
C ALA A 24 -8.11 -19.93 21.72
N ASP A 25 -7.84 -19.01 22.65
CA ASP A 25 -8.66 -17.81 22.85
C ASP A 25 -8.63 -16.97 21.55
N PRO A 26 -9.79 -16.55 21.00
CA PRO A 26 -9.87 -15.68 19.82
C PRO A 26 -8.95 -14.44 19.88
N LYS A 27 -8.68 -13.88 21.06
CA LYS A 27 -7.75 -12.75 21.23
C LYS A 27 -6.33 -13.10 20.79
N LEU A 28 -5.86 -14.31 21.08
CA LEU A 28 -4.54 -14.79 20.67
C LEU A 28 -4.48 -15.01 19.16
N ILE A 29 -5.57 -15.51 18.57
CA ILE A 29 -5.69 -15.71 17.12
C ILE A 29 -5.56 -14.37 16.39
N TYR A 30 -6.31 -13.35 16.83
CA TYR A 30 -6.27 -12.03 16.20
C TYR A 30 -4.94 -11.31 16.40
N ALA A 31 -4.30 -11.48 17.56
CA ALA A 31 -2.99 -10.90 17.82
C ALA A 31 -1.89 -11.51 16.91
N GLN A 32 -1.96 -12.81 16.64
CA GLN A 32 -0.93 -13.52 15.89
C GLN A 32 -1.16 -13.49 14.37
N TYR A 33 -2.41 -13.60 13.91
CA TYR A 33 -2.76 -13.78 12.50
C TYR A 33 -3.53 -12.60 11.90
N GLY A 34 -3.92 -11.63 12.71
CA GLY A 34 -4.80 -10.55 12.29
C GLY A 34 -6.28 -10.94 12.32
N THR A 35 -7.13 -9.97 12.01
CA THR A 35 -8.59 -10.11 12.08
C THR A 35 -9.24 -10.41 10.73
N HIS A 36 -8.49 -10.28 9.62
CA HIS A 36 -8.99 -10.41 8.25
C HIS A 36 -8.01 -11.22 7.41
N LEU A 37 -8.55 -11.89 6.40
CA LEU A 37 -7.77 -12.57 5.36
C LEU A 37 -7.81 -11.77 4.07
N VAL A 38 -6.73 -11.82 3.29
CA VAL A 38 -6.68 -11.24 1.96
C VAL A 38 -7.31 -12.22 0.98
N SER A 39 -8.50 -11.90 0.48
CA SER A 39 -9.22 -12.76 -0.48
C SER A 39 -8.81 -12.47 -1.92
N ASN A 40 -8.58 -11.20 -2.24
CA ASN A 40 -8.14 -10.72 -3.55
C ASN A 40 -7.04 -9.66 -3.33
N LEU A 41 -6.01 -9.69 -4.17
CA LEU A 41 -4.90 -8.76 -4.12
C LEU A 41 -4.46 -8.41 -5.55
N ILE A 42 -4.11 -7.15 -5.76
CA ILE A 42 -3.43 -6.71 -6.98
C ILE A 42 -1.93 -6.84 -6.72
N ILE A 43 -1.25 -7.61 -7.56
CA ILE A 43 0.21 -7.81 -7.51
C ILE A 43 0.85 -6.92 -8.57
N GLY A 44 1.78 -6.07 -8.16
CA GLY A 44 2.42 -5.12 -9.07
C GLY A 44 3.29 -4.10 -8.37
N GLY A 45 3.14 -2.84 -8.76
CA GLY A 45 3.87 -1.71 -8.21
C GLY A 45 2.91 -0.62 -7.75
N CYS A 46 3.20 -0.01 -6.61
CA CYS A 46 2.46 1.13 -6.10
C CYS A 46 3.44 2.23 -5.65
N ALA A 47 3.15 3.48 -6.00
CA ALA A 47 3.81 4.66 -5.46
C ALA A 47 2.78 5.49 -4.69
N ALA A 48 2.91 5.55 -3.37
CA ALA A 48 2.06 6.33 -2.50
C ALA A 48 2.74 7.66 -2.18
N PHE A 49 2.12 8.76 -2.60
CA PHE A 49 2.55 10.12 -2.28
C PHE A 49 1.77 10.61 -1.06
N THR A 50 2.45 10.88 0.04
CA THR A 50 1.84 11.44 1.25
C THR A 50 2.41 12.82 1.50
N CYS A 51 1.55 13.81 1.73
CA CYS A 51 1.94 15.18 2.01
C CYS A 51 1.30 15.68 3.32
N LEU A 52 2.04 16.53 4.01
CA LEU A 52 1.57 17.33 5.13
C LEU A 52 1.74 18.78 4.70
N CYS A 53 0.63 19.48 4.53
CA CYS A 53 0.61 20.88 4.10
C CYS A 53 0.03 21.75 5.20
N GLN A 54 0.68 22.89 5.47
CA GLN A 54 0.30 23.78 6.57
C GLN A 54 -0.96 24.61 6.26
N VAL A 55 -1.32 24.77 4.98
CA VAL A 55 -2.51 25.50 4.51
C VAL A 55 -3.05 24.81 3.24
N PHE A 56 -4.29 24.34 3.25
CA PHE A 56 -5.00 23.88 2.04
C PHE A 56 -6.30 24.65 1.91
N MET A 57 -6.51 25.31 0.76
CA MET A 57 -7.84 25.83 0.41
C MET A 57 -8.47 25.16 -0.81
N ASP A 58 -7.75 24.44 -1.68
CA ASP A 58 -8.34 23.86 -2.90
C ASP A 58 -7.71 22.52 -3.32
N SER A 59 -8.48 21.71 -4.06
CA SER A 59 -8.00 20.48 -4.71
C SER A 59 -7.10 20.81 -5.90
N LEU A 60 -5.88 20.28 -5.92
CA LEU A 60 -4.93 20.46 -7.02
C LEU A 60 -5.05 19.30 -8.03
N SER A 61 -5.46 19.61 -9.26
CA SER A 61 -5.42 18.64 -10.36
C SER A 61 -4.22 18.89 -11.27
N ALA A 62 -3.39 17.86 -11.46
CA ALA A 62 -2.29 17.88 -12.43
C ALA A 62 -2.76 17.98 -13.88
N SER A 63 -4.03 17.68 -14.19
CA SER A 63 -4.59 17.78 -15.55
C SER A 63 -4.77 19.22 -16.03
N GLU A 64 -4.70 20.20 -15.13
CA GLU A 64 -4.87 21.63 -15.42
C GLU A 64 -3.60 22.42 -14.99
N GLN A 65 -2.42 21.82 -15.20
CA GLN A 65 -1.13 22.32 -14.69
C GLN A 65 -0.89 23.83 -14.94
N LEU A 66 -1.19 24.35 -16.14
CA LEU A 66 -1.02 25.77 -16.47
C LEU A 66 -1.93 26.70 -15.64
N LYS A 67 -3.09 26.22 -15.21
CA LYS A 67 -4.08 26.97 -14.42
C LYS A 67 -3.77 26.94 -12.93
N TYR A 68 -3.10 25.89 -12.46
CA TYR A 68 -2.76 25.68 -11.05
C TYR A 68 -1.27 25.75 -10.74
N GLN A 69 -0.44 26.25 -11.66
CA GLN A 69 1.02 26.24 -11.49
C GLN A 69 1.44 26.97 -10.21
N ASP A 70 0.86 28.15 -9.93
CA ASP A 70 1.15 28.91 -8.72
C ASP A 70 0.68 28.16 -7.45
N SER A 71 -0.47 27.50 -7.52
CA SER A 71 -0.98 26.67 -6.42
C SER A 71 -0.14 25.41 -6.20
N ILE A 72 0.39 24.80 -7.27
CA ILE A 72 1.30 23.65 -7.20
C ILE A 72 2.63 24.08 -6.59
N ASN A 73 3.19 25.22 -7.02
CA ASN A 73 4.43 25.76 -6.47
C ASN A 73 4.26 26.08 -4.98
N SER A 74 3.18 26.78 -4.62
CA SER A 74 2.85 27.11 -3.23
C SER A 74 2.67 25.85 -2.39
N PHE A 75 2.00 24.81 -2.91
CA PHE A 75 1.88 23.52 -2.25
C PHE A 75 3.25 22.85 -2.03
N GLN A 76 4.12 22.84 -3.04
CA GLN A 76 5.45 22.24 -2.92
C GLN A 76 6.35 22.98 -1.92
N GLU A 77 6.27 24.31 -1.88
CA GLU A 77 7.05 25.15 -0.95
C GLU A 77 6.55 25.06 0.50
N SER A 78 5.25 24.85 0.70
CA SER A 78 4.62 24.82 2.03
C SER A 78 4.35 23.41 2.57
N SER A 79 4.69 22.37 1.81
CA SER A 79 4.44 20.98 2.20
C SER A 79 5.72 20.19 2.45
N THR A 80 5.69 19.35 3.46
CA THR A 80 6.61 18.22 3.55
C THR A 80 5.93 17.00 2.92
N TYR A 81 6.58 16.36 1.96
CA TYR A 81 6.07 15.16 1.33
C TYR A 81 7.02 13.98 1.45
N ARG A 82 6.45 12.78 1.39
CA ARG A 82 7.18 11.52 1.32
C ARG A 82 6.57 10.64 0.26
N VAL A 83 7.45 10.00 -0.51
CA VAL A 83 7.05 8.93 -1.44
C VAL A 83 7.43 7.59 -0.85
N LEU A 84 6.47 6.68 -0.81
CA LEU A 84 6.67 5.27 -0.48
C LEU A 84 6.33 4.43 -1.69
N THR A 85 7.24 3.54 -2.08
CA THR A 85 7.02 2.62 -3.19
C THR A 85 6.94 1.19 -2.69
N GLY A 86 5.93 0.44 -3.13
CA GLY A 86 5.80 -1.01 -2.96
C GLY A 86 5.92 -1.71 -4.30
N GLY A 87 6.63 -2.85 -4.34
CA GLY A 87 7.02 -3.50 -5.58
C GLY A 87 8.08 -2.70 -6.35
N GLY A 88 8.49 -3.23 -7.50
CA GLY A 88 9.61 -2.74 -8.29
C GLY A 88 10.97 -2.91 -7.58
N ASN A 89 12.03 -2.52 -8.26
CA ASN A 89 13.38 -2.57 -7.73
C ASN A 89 13.61 -1.46 -6.70
N SER A 90 13.96 -1.84 -5.47
CA SER A 90 14.15 -0.93 -4.35
C SER A 90 15.24 0.13 -4.58
N LYS A 91 16.20 -0.12 -5.48
CA LYS A 91 17.22 0.86 -5.89
C LYS A 91 16.60 2.14 -6.44
N TYR A 92 15.50 2.01 -7.19
CA TYR A 92 14.82 3.12 -7.86
C TYR A 92 13.61 3.64 -7.07
N GLY A 93 13.22 2.96 -5.98
CA GLY A 93 12.04 3.30 -5.19
C GLY A 93 12.27 4.38 -4.12
N ASN A 94 11.21 4.67 -3.37
CA ASN A 94 11.19 5.57 -2.21
C ASN A 94 11.85 6.93 -2.49
N GLN A 95 12.94 7.26 -1.79
CA GLN A 95 13.65 8.55 -1.93
C GLN A 95 14.24 8.76 -3.34
N ASN A 96 14.51 7.67 -4.07
CA ASN A 96 15.05 7.75 -5.43
C ASN A 96 13.96 7.79 -6.50
N PHE A 97 12.69 7.61 -6.12
CA PHE A 97 11.58 7.42 -7.05
C PHE A 97 11.43 8.55 -8.06
N LEU A 98 11.40 9.80 -7.59
CA LEU A 98 11.11 10.96 -8.46
C LEU A 98 12.14 11.14 -9.59
N ASN A 99 13.37 10.66 -9.40
CA ASN A 99 14.43 10.73 -10.41
C ASN A 99 14.55 9.44 -11.25
N ASN A 100 13.78 8.40 -10.93
CA ASN A 100 13.92 7.07 -11.52
C ASN A 100 12.56 6.43 -11.82
N ILE A 101 11.52 7.22 -12.10
CA ILE A 101 10.14 6.76 -12.29
C ILE A 101 10.06 5.66 -13.36
N ASP A 102 10.67 5.88 -14.52
CA ASP A 102 10.64 4.94 -15.64
C ASP A 102 11.38 3.64 -15.30
N ALA A 103 12.61 3.75 -14.77
CA ALA A 103 13.42 2.60 -14.37
C ALA A 103 12.76 1.77 -13.24
N TRP A 104 12.06 2.44 -12.30
CA TRP A 104 11.26 1.76 -11.29
C TRP A 104 10.06 1.05 -11.94
N THR A 105 9.32 1.74 -12.80
CA THR A 105 8.11 1.21 -13.48
C THR A 105 8.45 -0.02 -14.31
N ASP A 106 9.53 0.04 -15.11
CA ASP A 106 9.99 -1.07 -15.93
C ASP A 106 10.37 -2.30 -15.11
N SER A 107 10.84 -2.09 -13.87
CA SER A 107 11.25 -3.17 -12.97
C SER A 107 10.11 -3.86 -12.23
N VAL A 108 8.89 -3.28 -12.23
CA VAL A 108 7.72 -3.85 -11.53
C VAL A 108 7.38 -5.23 -12.06
N LYS A 109 7.52 -5.45 -13.37
CA LYS A 109 7.24 -6.76 -14.00
C LYS A 109 8.10 -7.89 -13.44
N ASP A 110 9.34 -7.56 -13.04
CA ASP A 110 10.33 -8.52 -12.56
C ASP A 110 10.34 -8.62 -11.01
N CYS A 111 9.83 -7.58 -10.34
CA CYS A 111 9.82 -7.47 -8.87
C CYS A 111 8.46 -6.99 -8.34
N PRO A 112 7.33 -7.66 -8.64
CA PRO A 112 6.04 -7.20 -8.14
C PRO A 112 5.86 -7.53 -6.65
N ALA A 113 5.01 -6.76 -5.97
CA ALA A 113 4.59 -6.99 -4.59
C ALA A 113 3.06 -6.93 -4.46
#